data_AF-A0A379LIC8-F1
#
_entry.id   AF-A0A379LIC8-F1
#
_cell.length_a   1.000
_cell.length_b   1.000
_cell.length_c   1.000
_cell.angle_alpha   90.00
_cell.angle_beta   90.00
_cell.angle_gamma   90.00
#
_symmetry.space_group_name_H-M   'P 1'
#
loop_
_entity.id
_entity.type
_entity.pdbx_description
1 polymer ?
#
loop_
_entity_poly.entity_id
_entity_poly.type
_entity_poly.pdbx_seq_one_letter_code
_entity_poly.pdbx_strand_id
1 'polypeptide(L)'
;MNSAFNWSALAFILAAIGLVVFMLVVPRLLGGRSQGTEKEEVFESGVVGAGNARIRMSAKFYLVAIFFVIFDLEALYLYAYSVSVREVGWIGFATAAVFIGILFIGLIYELKLGAMNWAPADKRRKKERLTQAPAGFDLASITQFNGIDELHTDPTGKVPAQSSGQVNVSNDIEANKRHLANIDRINVTGNVTTVDFSNASTPSSSNKSSS
;
A
#
# COMPACT_ATOMS: atom_id res chain seq x y z
N MET A 1 -24.81 -16.50 -49.87
CA MET A 1 -24.04 -16.90 -48.67
C MET A 1 -24.08 -15.76 -47.66
N ASN A 2 -24.63 -15.81 -46.45
CA ASN A 2 -25.99 -16.18 -46.02
C ASN A 2 -26.52 -14.99 -45.22
N SER A 3 -27.55 -14.27 -45.70
CA SER A 3 -28.23 -13.22 -44.91
C SER A 3 -28.77 -13.75 -43.57
N ALA A 4 -29.10 -15.04 -43.53
CA ALA A 4 -29.50 -15.76 -42.32
C ALA A 4 -28.40 -15.84 -41.25
N PHE A 5 -27.11 -15.99 -41.62
CA PHE A 5 -25.99 -16.10 -40.66
C PHE A 5 -25.73 -14.75 -39.96
N ASN A 6 -25.81 -13.65 -40.71
CA ASN A 6 -25.68 -12.30 -40.16
C ASN A 6 -26.84 -11.96 -39.22
N TRP A 7 -28.06 -12.36 -39.58
CA TRP A 7 -29.24 -12.15 -38.74
C TRP A 7 -29.19 -12.96 -37.44
N SER A 8 -28.76 -14.22 -37.49
CA SER A 8 -28.62 -15.03 -36.28
C SER A 8 -27.54 -14.50 -35.32
N ALA A 9 -26.42 -14.00 -35.86
CA ALA A 9 -25.37 -13.40 -35.04
C ALA A 9 -25.83 -12.10 -34.37
N LEU A 10 -26.53 -11.23 -35.12
CA LEU A 10 -27.13 -10.01 -34.59
C LEU A 10 -28.16 -10.33 -33.50
N ALA A 11 -29.06 -11.28 -33.76
CA ALA A 11 -30.08 -11.71 -32.81
C ALA A 11 -29.45 -12.29 -31.53
N PHE A 12 -28.37 -13.06 -31.65
CA PHE A 12 -27.64 -13.59 -30.50
C PHE A 12 -27.01 -12.49 -29.65
N ILE A 13 -26.34 -11.52 -30.27
CA ILE A 13 -25.74 -10.37 -29.56
C ILE A 13 -26.82 -9.55 -28.84
N LEU A 14 -27.94 -9.27 -29.51
CA LEU A 14 -29.06 -8.55 -28.92
C LEU A 14 -29.71 -9.32 -27.77
N ALA A 15 -29.87 -10.64 -27.90
CA ALA A 15 -30.38 -11.49 -26.84
C ALA A 15 -29.43 -11.52 -25.63
N ALA A 16 -28.11 -11.60 -25.85
CA ALA A 16 -27.12 -11.58 -24.79
C ALA A 16 -27.12 -10.25 -24.03
N ILE A 17 -27.12 -9.12 -24.74
CA ILE A 17 -27.22 -7.79 -24.13
C ILE A 17 -28.56 -7.64 -23.39
N GLY A 18 -29.66 -8.08 -24.01
CA GLY A 18 -31.00 -8.05 -23.41
C GLY A 18 -31.07 -8.86 -22.12
N LEU A 19 -30.43 -10.03 -22.08
CA LEU A 19 -30.34 -10.86 -20.88
C LEU A 19 -29.56 -10.16 -19.74
N VAL A 20 -28.43 -9.53 -20.06
CA VAL A 20 -27.65 -8.76 -19.07
C VAL A 20 -28.49 -7.61 -18.51
N VAL A 21 -29.15 -6.84 -19.38
CA VAL A 21 -30.03 -5.74 -18.96
C VAL A 21 -31.19 -6.26 -18.11
N PHE A 22 -31.83 -7.35 -18.52
CA PHE A 22 -32.91 -7.98 -17.77
C PHE A 22 -32.46 -8.41 -16.36
N MET A 23 -31.29 -9.05 -16.25
CA MET A 23 -30.70 -9.45 -14.96
C MET A 23 -30.29 -8.28 -14.08
N LEU A 24 -30.01 -7.10 -14.63
CA LEU A 24 -29.75 -5.89 -13.85
C LEU A 24 -31.05 -5.17 -13.44
N VAL A 25 -32.06 -5.16 -14.32
CA VAL A 25 -33.31 -4.40 -14.13
C VAL A 25 -34.28 -5.13 -13.20
N VAL A 26 -34.44 -6.45 -13.33
CA VAL A 26 -35.37 -7.23 -12.50
C VAL A 26 -35.04 -7.12 -11.01
N PRO A 27 -33.79 -7.37 -10.54
CA PRO A 27 -33.45 -7.18 -9.13
C PRO A 27 -33.53 -5.72 -8.68
N ARG A 28 -33.35 -4.75 -9.58
CA ARG A 28 -33.50 -3.32 -9.26
C ARG A 28 -34.96 -2.90 -9.08
N LEU A 29 -35.91 -3.57 -9.74
CA LEU A 29 -37.34 -3.34 -9.62
C LEU A 29 -37.96 -4.13 -8.47
N LEU A 30 -37.56 -5.39 -8.28
CA LEU A 30 -38.08 -6.28 -7.23
C LEU A 30 -37.34 -6.12 -5.89
N GLY A 31 -36.10 -5.65 -5.91
CA GLY A 31 -35.27 -5.49 -4.72
C GLY A 31 -35.58 -4.21 -3.95
N GLY A 32 -35.66 -4.32 -2.62
CA GLY A 32 -35.80 -3.17 -1.73
C GLY A 32 -34.57 -2.27 -1.79
N ARG A 33 -34.74 -1.02 -2.22
CA ARG A 33 -33.70 0.01 -2.12
C ARG A 33 -33.52 0.41 -0.66
N SER A 34 -32.40 0.01 -0.07
CA SER A 34 -31.95 0.55 1.21
C SER A 34 -30.90 1.61 0.96
N GLN A 35 -31.23 2.86 1.23
CA GLN A 35 -30.34 4.01 1.14
C GLN A 35 -29.89 4.34 2.55
N GLY A 36 -28.59 4.32 2.81
CA GLY A 36 -28.01 4.70 4.10
C GLY A 36 -26.58 5.16 3.87
N THR A 37 -26.21 6.28 4.48
CA THR A 37 -24.89 6.92 4.31
C THR A 37 -23.73 5.96 4.58
N GLU A 38 -23.86 5.10 5.59
CA GLU A 38 -22.91 4.04 5.97
C GLU A 38 -22.79 2.90 4.93
N LYS A 39 -23.70 2.80 3.96
CA LYS A 39 -23.62 1.83 2.85
C LYS A 39 -22.90 2.40 1.62
N GLU A 40 -22.72 3.72 1.59
CA GLU A 40 -22.09 4.45 0.49
C GLU A 40 -20.62 4.80 0.80
N GLU A 41 -20.16 4.53 2.02
CA GLU A 41 -18.75 4.67 2.40
C GLU A 41 -17.90 3.48 1.94
N VAL A 42 -16.62 3.75 1.69
CA VAL A 42 -15.64 2.73 1.31
C VAL A 42 -15.33 1.86 2.54
N PHE A 43 -15.41 0.55 2.37
CA PHE A 43 -15.07 -0.39 3.45
C PHE A 43 -13.57 -0.30 3.79
N GLU A 44 -13.25 0.15 5.00
CA GLU A 44 -11.87 0.37 5.44
C GLU A 44 -11.55 -0.38 6.76
N SER A 45 -12.14 -1.57 6.97
CA SER A 45 -11.94 -2.39 8.20
C SER A 45 -12.32 -1.67 9.52
N GLY A 46 -13.34 -0.81 9.48
CA GLY A 46 -13.88 -0.13 10.66
C GLY A 46 -13.16 1.14 11.10
N VAL A 47 -12.24 1.68 10.27
CA VAL A 47 -11.68 3.02 10.46
C VAL A 47 -12.24 3.98 9.41
N VAL A 48 -12.33 5.28 9.73
CA VAL A 48 -12.67 6.29 8.73
C VAL A 48 -11.54 6.36 7.70
N GLY A 49 -11.88 6.23 6.42
CA GLY A 49 -10.93 6.28 5.30
C GLY A 49 -10.17 7.60 5.29
N ALA A 50 -8.98 7.61 5.89
CA ALA A 50 -8.13 8.78 6.01
C ALA A 50 -6.89 8.57 5.12
N GLY A 51 -6.97 9.01 3.87
CA GLY A 51 -5.86 8.88 2.95
C GLY A 51 -6.13 9.54 1.60
N ASN A 52 -5.05 10.02 0.97
CA ASN A 52 -5.11 10.40 -0.44
C ASN A 52 -5.05 9.10 -1.26
N ALA A 53 -6.05 8.85 -2.11
CA ALA A 53 -6.14 7.67 -2.99
C ALA A 53 -5.00 7.57 -4.05
N ARG A 54 -3.99 8.45 -3.98
CA ARG A 54 -2.81 8.43 -4.85
C ARG A 54 -1.78 7.42 -4.35
N ILE A 55 -2.02 6.16 -4.65
CA ILE A 55 -1.01 5.10 -4.56
C ILE A 55 -0.02 5.29 -5.72
N ARG A 56 1.28 5.34 -5.42
CA ARG A 56 2.32 5.36 -6.44
C ARG A 56 2.43 3.99 -7.08
N MET A 57 1.68 3.78 -8.16
CA MET A 57 1.77 2.58 -8.98
C MET A 57 3.15 2.50 -9.63
N SER A 58 3.78 1.33 -9.57
CA SER A 58 5.12 1.16 -10.12
C SER A 58 5.10 1.23 -11.66
N ALA A 59 6.14 1.81 -12.28
CA ALA A 59 6.27 1.89 -13.74
C ALA A 59 6.26 0.50 -14.44
N LYS A 60 6.46 -0.59 -13.69
CA LYS A 60 6.43 -1.96 -14.21
C LYS A 60 5.09 -2.33 -14.84
N PHE A 61 3.97 -1.83 -14.29
CA PHE A 61 2.64 -2.08 -14.87
C PHE A 61 2.49 -1.49 -16.27
N TYR A 62 3.10 -0.34 -16.52
CA TYR A 62 3.08 0.32 -17.82
C TYR A 62 3.94 -0.42 -18.85
N LEU A 63 5.12 -0.91 -18.45
CA LEU A 63 5.98 -1.71 -19.33
C LEU A 63 5.26 -2.98 -19.82
N VAL A 64 4.62 -3.73 -18.91
CA VAL A 64 3.82 -4.91 -19.27
C VAL A 64 2.66 -4.55 -20.20
N ALA A 65 2.00 -3.41 -19.98
CA ALA A 65 0.89 -2.98 -20.83
C ALA A 65 1.32 -2.63 -22.25
N ILE A 66 2.42 -1.87 -22.44
CA ILE A 66 2.94 -1.58 -23.78
C ILE A 66 3.40 -2.86 -24.48
N PHE A 67 4.12 -3.73 -23.76
CA PHE A 67 4.57 -5.00 -24.32
C PHE A 67 3.39 -5.86 -24.81
N PHE A 68 2.32 -5.92 -24.02
CA PHE A 68 1.10 -6.62 -24.40
C PHE A 68 0.50 -6.05 -25.69
N VAL A 69 0.42 -4.73 -25.84
CA VAL A 69 -0.08 -4.08 -27.06
C VAL A 69 0.79 -4.43 -28.27
N ILE A 70 2.12 -4.39 -28.12
CA ILE A 70 3.04 -4.76 -29.21
C ILE A 70 2.83 -6.22 -29.56
N PHE A 71 2.87 -7.13 -28.59
CA PHE A 71 2.70 -8.56 -28.82
C PHE A 71 1.35 -8.92 -29.46
N ASP A 72 0.27 -8.24 -29.07
CA ASP A 72 -1.07 -8.41 -29.68
C ASP A 72 -1.08 -7.98 -31.14
N LEU A 73 -0.41 -6.87 -31.47
CA LEU A 73 -0.25 -6.41 -32.85
C LEU A 73 0.56 -7.40 -33.69
N GLU A 74 1.64 -7.97 -33.13
CA GLU A 74 2.42 -8.98 -33.83
C GLU A 74 1.64 -10.29 -34.04
N ALA A 75 0.78 -10.66 -33.07
CA ALA A 75 -0.14 -11.80 -33.23
C ALA A 75 -1.15 -11.58 -34.36
N LEU A 76 -1.65 -10.35 -34.52
CA LEU A 76 -2.50 -9.97 -35.66
C LEU A 76 -1.77 -10.15 -37.00
N TYR A 77 -0.49 -9.76 -37.09
CA TYR A 77 0.30 -10.00 -38.30
C TYR A 77 0.49 -11.48 -38.60
N LEU A 78 0.75 -12.31 -37.58
CA LEU A 78 0.83 -13.75 -37.73
C LEU A 78 -0.51 -14.37 -38.15
N TYR A 79 -1.63 -13.83 -37.67
CA TYR A 79 -2.95 -14.24 -38.11
C TYR A 79 -3.19 -13.93 -39.59
N ALA A 80 -2.87 -12.71 -40.04
CA ALA A 80 -2.98 -12.32 -41.44
C ALA A 80 -2.11 -13.20 -42.36
N TYR A 81 -0.88 -13.49 -41.92
CA TYR A 81 -0.01 -14.46 -42.60
C TYR A 81 -0.62 -15.86 -42.62
N SER A 82 -1.16 -16.34 -41.49
CA SER A 82 -1.75 -17.68 -41.36
C SER A 82 -2.92 -17.91 -42.33
N VAL A 83 -3.68 -16.87 -42.67
CA VAL A 83 -4.79 -16.97 -43.63
C VAL A 83 -4.29 -17.18 -45.07
N SER A 84 -3.10 -16.70 -45.41
CA SER A 84 -2.50 -16.74 -46.76
C SER A 84 -1.25 -17.61 -46.86
N VAL A 85 -1.08 -18.55 -45.93
CA VAL A 85 0.16 -19.36 -45.81
C VAL A 85 0.48 -20.17 -47.07
N ARG A 86 -0.54 -20.57 -47.83
CA ARG A 86 -0.38 -21.41 -49.03
C ARG A 86 0.10 -20.59 -50.23
N GLU A 87 -0.31 -19.34 -50.31
CA GLU A 87 -0.06 -18.42 -51.41
C GLU A 87 1.34 -17.81 -51.32
N VAL A 88 1.84 -17.53 -50.11
CA VAL A 88 3.14 -16.87 -49.89
C VAL A 88 4.31 -17.88 -49.87
N GLY A 89 4.03 -19.16 -49.61
CA GLY A 89 5.01 -20.25 -49.69
C GLY A 89 6.22 -20.08 -48.76
N TRP A 90 7.39 -20.56 -49.19
CA TRP A 90 8.60 -20.61 -48.35
C TRP A 90 9.14 -19.24 -47.93
N ILE A 91 8.95 -18.22 -48.77
CA ILE A 91 9.39 -16.84 -48.48
C ILE A 91 8.55 -16.27 -47.33
N GLY A 92 7.24 -16.52 -47.35
CA GLY A 92 6.34 -16.13 -46.27
C GLY A 92 6.69 -16.82 -44.95
N PHE A 93 7.01 -18.12 -45.03
CA PHE A 93 7.46 -18.88 -43.87
C PHE A 93 8.75 -18.33 -43.27
N ALA A 94 9.77 -18.06 -44.09
CA ALA A 94 11.03 -17.47 -43.62
C ALA A 94 10.80 -16.10 -42.96
N THR A 95 9.93 -15.27 -43.55
CA THR A 95 9.58 -13.96 -42.99
C THR A 95 8.88 -14.08 -41.65
N ALA A 96 7.87 -14.97 -41.54
CA ALA A 96 7.16 -15.24 -40.29
C ALA A 96 8.08 -15.84 -39.22
N ALA A 97 9.02 -16.71 -39.61
CA ALA A 97 9.99 -17.29 -38.68
C ALA A 97 10.96 -16.25 -38.11
N VAL A 98 11.48 -15.34 -38.94
CA VAL A 98 12.33 -14.22 -38.48
C VAL A 98 11.54 -13.31 -37.55
N PHE A 99 10.29 -13.01 -37.90
CA PHE A 99 9.41 -12.17 -37.11
C PHE A 99 9.12 -12.76 -35.71
N ILE A 100 8.81 -14.06 -35.64
CA ILE A 100 8.68 -14.79 -34.36
C ILE A 100 10.02 -14.77 -33.60
N GLY A 101 11.15 -14.89 -34.30
CA GLY A 101 12.47 -14.80 -33.68
C GLY A 101 12.71 -13.46 -32.97
N ILE A 102 12.31 -12.35 -33.59
CA ILE A 102 12.42 -11.00 -33.01
C ILE A 102 11.53 -10.88 -31.77
N LEU A 103 10.29 -11.40 -31.81
CA LEU A 103 9.40 -11.48 -30.66
C LEU A 103 10.03 -12.25 -29.48
N PHE A 104 10.64 -13.40 -29.77
CA PHE A 104 11.33 -14.20 -28.76
C PHE A 104 12.47 -13.43 -28.09
N ILE A 105 13.26 -12.69 -28.87
CA ILE A 105 14.35 -11.85 -28.34
C ILE A 105 13.78 -10.74 -27.44
N GLY A 106 12.71 -10.06 -27.86
CA GLY A 106 12.02 -9.05 -27.06
C GLY A 106 11.51 -9.62 -25.74
N LEU A 107 10.87 -10.79 -25.77
CA LEU A 107 10.38 -11.48 -24.59
C LEU A 107 11.52 -11.84 -23.62
N ILE A 108 12.62 -12.41 -24.12
CA ILE A 108 13.79 -12.74 -23.29
C ILE A 108 14.37 -11.47 -22.66
N TYR A 109 14.46 -10.37 -23.41
CA TYR A 109 14.96 -9.10 -22.91
C TYR A 109 14.13 -8.57 -21.74
N GLU A 110 12.80 -8.58 -21.86
CA GLU A 110 11.91 -8.12 -20.78
C GLU A 110 11.95 -9.01 -19.54
N LEU A 111 12.02 -10.34 -19.76
CA LEU A 111 12.19 -11.30 -18.66
C LEU A 111 13.50 -11.02 -17.90
N LYS A 112 14.59 -10.71 -18.61
CA LYS A 112 15.87 -10.33 -17.98
C LYS A 112 15.82 -8.96 -17.31
N LEU A 113 15.07 -8.02 -17.83
CA LEU A 113 14.88 -6.69 -17.22
C LEU A 113 14.12 -6.77 -15.88
N GLY A 114 13.49 -7.91 -15.58
CA GLY A 114 12.77 -8.11 -14.34
C GLY A 114 11.48 -7.30 -14.27
N ALA A 115 10.90 -6.94 -15.42
CA ALA A 115 9.59 -6.28 -15.50
C ALA A 115 8.50 -7.10 -14.80
N MET A 116 8.66 -8.43 -14.78
CA MET A 116 7.78 -9.40 -14.12
C MET A 116 8.19 -9.73 -12.67
N ASN A 117 9.23 -9.11 -12.12
CA ASN A 117 9.58 -9.32 -10.72
C ASN A 117 8.71 -8.43 -9.83
N TRP A 118 7.59 -8.98 -9.37
CA TRP A 118 6.63 -8.32 -8.48
C TRP A 118 7.02 -8.36 -7.01
N ALA A 119 8.11 -9.05 -6.66
CA ALA A 119 8.60 -9.03 -5.29
C ALA A 119 9.08 -7.61 -4.94
N PRO A 120 8.57 -6.99 -3.86
CA PRO A 120 9.23 -5.83 -3.30
C PRO A 120 10.63 -6.28 -2.93
N ALA A 121 11.62 -5.79 -3.67
CA ALA A 121 13.00 -5.91 -3.24
C ALA A 121 13.09 -5.09 -1.95
N ASP A 122 12.91 -5.74 -0.80
CA ASP A 122 13.17 -5.13 0.49
C ASP A 122 14.66 -4.81 0.52
N LYS A 123 15.01 -3.60 0.06
CA LYS A 123 16.36 -3.06 0.14
C LYS A 123 16.68 -2.63 1.57
N ARG A 124 15.84 -2.93 2.57
CA ARG A 124 16.25 -2.72 3.95
C ARG A 124 17.38 -3.67 4.27
N ARG A 125 18.52 -3.08 4.62
CA ARG A 125 19.63 -3.77 5.25
C ARG A 125 19.03 -4.59 6.40
N LYS A 126 19.03 -5.91 6.23
CA LYS A 126 18.59 -6.85 7.27
C LYS A 126 19.50 -6.57 8.47
N LYS A 127 18.96 -5.94 9.52
CA LYS A 127 19.72 -5.80 10.78
C LYS A 127 20.15 -7.20 11.18
N GLU A 128 21.42 -7.36 11.52
CA GLU A 128 21.92 -8.63 12.03
C GLU A 128 21.02 -9.03 13.20
N ARG A 129 20.33 -10.16 13.05
CA ARG A 129 19.62 -10.76 14.17
C ARG A 129 20.69 -11.08 15.19
N LEU A 130 20.59 -10.49 16.37
CA LEU A 130 21.40 -10.88 17.52
C LEU A 130 21.10 -12.36 17.77
N THR A 131 21.99 -13.25 17.31
CA THR A 131 21.87 -14.71 17.46
C THR A 131 22.21 -15.16 18.87
N GLN A 132 22.74 -14.24 19.68
CA GLN A 132 23.08 -14.46 21.07
C GLN A 132 22.52 -13.30 21.90
N ALA A 133 21.97 -13.66 23.06
CA ALA A 133 21.56 -12.68 24.05
C ALA A 133 22.80 -11.89 24.50
N PRO A 134 22.72 -10.56 24.67
CA PRO A 134 23.83 -9.77 25.17
C PRO A 134 24.26 -10.29 26.55
N ALA A 135 25.56 -10.25 26.84
CA ALA A 135 26.09 -10.70 28.13
C ALA A 135 25.37 -9.96 29.28
N GLY A 136 24.77 -10.73 30.20
CA GLY A 136 23.96 -10.22 31.32
C GLY A 136 22.45 -10.09 31.05
N PHE A 137 21.96 -10.53 29.88
CA PHE A 137 20.53 -10.55 29.57
C PHE A 137 19.87 -11.80 30.15
N ASP A 138 19.24 -11.64 31.32
CA ASP A 138 18.42 -12.67 31.95
C ASP A 138 16.94 -12.41 31.69
N LEU A 139 16.32 -13.26 30.87
CA LEU A 139 14.89 -13.18 30.56
C LEU A 139 14.02 -13.35 31.80
N ALA A 140 14.46 -14.14 32.77
CA ALA A 140 13.70 -14.40 34.00
C ALA A 140 13.47 -13.10 34.77
N SER A 141 14.47 -12.21 34.82
CA SER A 141 14.37 -10.91 35.49
C SER A 141 13.37 -9.94 34.84
N ILE A 142 13.07 -10.09 33.55
CA ILE A 142 12.13 -9.23 32.81
C ILE A 142 10.70 -9.76 32.90
N THR A 143 10.53 -11.09 32.93
CA THR A 143 9.21 -11.73 32.98
C THR A 143 8.75 -12.07 34.40
N GLN A 144 9.62 -11.89 35.40
CA GLN A 144 9.26 -12.09 36.79
C GLN A 144 8.36 -10.95 37.24
N PHE A 145 7.06 -11.27 37.36
CA PHE A 145 6.08 -10.41 38.00
C PHE A 145 6.00 -10.78 39.47
N ASN A 146 6.43 -9.88 40.34
CA ASN A 146 6.45 -10.08 41.79
C ASN A 146 5.21 -9.47 42.48
N GLY A 147 4.46 -8.61 41.78
CA GLY A 147 3.23 -8.00 42.28
C GLY A 147 2.38 -7.31 41.21
N ILE A 148 1.11 -7.00 41.55
CA ILE A 148 0.15 -6.33 40.65
C ILE A 148 0.53 -4.84 40.44
N ASP A 149 1.26 -4.27 41.41
CA ASP A 149 1.72 -2.88 41.38
C ASP A 149 2.80 -2.64 40.30
N GLU A 150 3.46 -3.70 39.81
CA GLU A 150 4.45 -3.66 38.73
C GLU A 150 3.82 -3.52 37.33
N LEU A 151 2.50 -3.77 37.18
CA LEU A 151 1.78 -3.50 35.92
C LEU A 151 1.68 -2.00 35.61
N HIS A 152 1.81 -1.14 36.64
CA HIS A 152 1.66 0.30 36.51
C HIS A 152 2.99 1.05 36.36
N THR A 153 4.13 0.39 36.57
CA THR A 153 5.46 1.03 36.51
C THR A 153 6.51 0.07 35.96
N ASP A 154 7.11 0.41 34.82
CA ASP A 154 8.16 -0.36 34.17
C ASP A 154 9.42 -0.45 35.07
N PRO A 155 9.99 -1.65 35.29
CA PRO A 155 11.19 -1.84 36.11
C PRO A 155 12.45 -1.13 35.59
N THR A 156 12.46 -0.62 34.35
CA THR A 156 13.56 0.22 33.83
C THR A 156 13.42 1.72 34.17
N GLY A 157 12.41 2.12 34.93
CA GLY A 157 12.13 3.52 35.26
C GLY A 157 11.69 4.35 34.05
N LYS A 158 11.31 3.69 32.95
CA LYS A 158 10.86 4.34 31.71
C LYS A 158 9.36 4.12 31.56
N VAL A 159 8.62 5.20 31.42
CA VAL A 159 7.17 5.17 31.16
C VAL A 159 6.85 4.14 30.06
N PRO A 160 5.87 3.22 30.26
CA PRO A 160 5.56 2.18 29.30
C PRO A 160 5.31 2.79 27.91
N ALA A 161 5.71 2.10 26.86
CA ALA A 161 5.69 2.62 25.48
C ALA A 161 4.31 3.16 25.02
N GLN A 162 3.22 2.75 25.68
CA GLN A 162 1.86 3.27 25.44
C GLN A 162 1.60 4.65 26.06
N SER A 163 2.34 5.03 27.11
CA SER A 163 2.24 6.31 27.82
C SER A 163 3.27 7.33 27.32
N SER A 164 4.33 6.88 26.64
CA SER A 164 5.26 7.72 25.88
C SER A 164 4.51 8.37 24.71
N GLY A 165 3.84 9.50 24.97
CA GLY A 165 3.35 10.39 23.92
C GLY A 165 4.45 10.69 22.90
N GLN A 166 4.07 11.00 21.66
CA GLN A 166 5.00 11.23 20.56
C GLN A 166 6.13 12.19 20.98
N VAL A 167 7.31 11.64 21.22
CA VAL A 167 8.53 12.44 21.36
C VAL A 167 8.81 12.99 19.98
N ASN A 168 8.70 14.30 19.81
CA ASN A 168 9.09 14.98 18.58
C ASN A 168 10.62 14.94 18.47
N VAL A 169 11.15 13.85 17.90
CA VAL A 169 12.58 13.63 17.71
C VAL A 169 13.04 14.56 16.59
N SER A 170 13.43 15.77 16.94
CA SER A 170 14.21 16.64 16.06
C SER A 170 15.60 16.03 15.82
N ASN A 171 16.28 16.40 14.73
CA ASN A 171 17.61 15.86 14.38
C ASN A 171 18.75 16.29 15.35
N ASP A 172 18.42 17.04 16.40
CA ASP A 172 19.39 17.53 17.37
C ASP A 172 19.47 16.61 18.60
N ILE A 173 20.54 15.82 18.65
CA ILE A 173 20.76 14.80 19.68
C ILE A 173 20.93 15.43 21.06
N GLU A 174 21.46 16.65 21.14
CA GLU A 174 21.78 17.31 22.41
C GLU A 174 20.54 17.96 23.03
N ALA A 175 19.66 18.52 22.20
CA ALA A 175 18.33 18.98 22.61
C ALA A 175 17.45 17.81 23.10
N ASN A 176 17.45 16.68 22.40
CA ASN A 176 16.69 15.49 22.80
C ASN A 176 17.20 14.89 24.13
N LYS A 177 18.52 14.91 24.38
CA LYS A 177 19.10 14.46 25.66
C LYS A 177 18.66 15.32 26.83
N ARG A 178 18.59 16.65 26.64
CA ARG A 178 18.08 17.58 27.67
C ARG A 178 16.58 17.41 27.91
N HIS A 179 15.81 17.17 26.86
CA HIS A 179 14.38 16.86 26.98
C HIS A 179 14.14 15.57 27.77
N LEU A 180 14.94 14.52 27.55
CA LEU A 180 14.81 13.25 28.27
C LEU A 180 15.19 13.36 29.76
N ALA A 181 16.10 14.26 30.12
CA ALA A 181 16.55 14.42 31.51
C ALA A 181 15.51 15.10 32.42
N ASN A 182 14.50 15.77 31.85
CA ASN A 182 13.52 16.60 32.58
C ASN A 182 12.08 16.02 32.57
N ILE A 183 11.87 14.76 32.17
CA ILE A 183 10.53 14.14 32.13
C ILE A 183 10.22 13.50 33.49
N ASP A 184 9.63 14.26 34.40
CA ASP A 184 9.33 13.76 35.76
C ASP A 184 7.86 13.33 35.95
N ARG A 185 6.95 13.64 35.01
CA ARG A 185 5.53 13.23 35.05
C ARG A 185 4.79 13.48 33.73
N ILE A 186 3.79 12.63 33.45
CA ILE A 186 2.85 12.77 32.32
C ILE A 186 1.48 13.13 32.90
N ASN A 187 0.83 14.17 32.37
CA ASN A 187 -0.50 14.55 32.85
C ASN A 187 -1.58 13.55 32.36
N VAL A 188 -2.73 13.47 33.01
CA VAL A 188 -3.82 12.49 32.76
C VAL A 188 -4.30 12.48 31.29
N THR A 189 -4.05 13.55 30.54
CA THR A 189 -4.36 13.70 29.11
C THR A 189 -3.27 13.17 28.15
N GLY A 190 -2.17 12.58 28.67
CA GLY A 190 -1.08 12.03 27.85
C GLY A 190 -0.12 13.06 27.25
N ASN A 191 -0.20 14.33 27.69
CA ASN A 191 0.65 15.42 27.19
C ASN A 191 1.86 15.63 28.12
N VAL A 192 3.07 15.72 27.55
CA VAL A 192 4.31 15.97 28.29
C VAL A 192 4.47 17.48 28.50
N THR A 193 4.30 17.96 29.74
CA THR A 193 4.52 19.37 30.07
C THR A 193 5.70 19.53 31.03
N THR A 194 6.69 20.32 30.62
CA THR A 194 7.79 20.77 31.48
C THR A 194 7.31 21.99 32.27
N VAL A 195 7.20 21.90 33.59
CA VAL A 195 7.04 23.08 34.47
C VAL A 195 8.32 23.24 35.28
N ASP A 196 9.06 24.30 34.98
CA ASP A 196 10.32 24.65 35.61
C ASP A 196 10.03 25.48 36.87
N PHE A 197 10.09 24.85 38.05
CA PHE A 197 9.79 25.50 39.33
C PHE A 197 10.99 26.25 39.93
N SER A 198 12.12 26.34 39.21
CA SER A 198 13.33 27.00 39.70
C SER A 198 13.24 28.53 39.81
N ASN A 199 12.18 29.15 39.25
CA ASN A 199 11.98 30.62 39.28
C ASN A 199 10.75 31.10 40.08
N ALA A 200 10.11 30.25 40.90
CA ALA A 200 8.90 30.63 41.63
C ALA A 200 9.13 31.30 43.01
N SER A 201 10.25 32.01 43.20
CA SER A 201 10.56 32.69 44.47
C SER A 201 10.95 34.15 44.29
N THR A 202 10.05 35.01 43.81
CA THR A 202 10.07 36.44 44.18
C THR A 202 8.69 37.10 44.01
N PRO A 203 8.02 37.57 45.07
CA PRO A 203 6.90 38.48 44.92
C PRO A 203 7.47 39.89 44.69
N SER A 204 7.60 40.29 43.42
CA SER A 204 7.93 41.68 43.07
C SER A 204 6.69 42.55 43.19
N SER A 205 6.54 43.20 44.34
CA SER A 205 5.70 44.39 44.48
C SER A 205 6.22 45.48 43.54
N SER A 206 5.43 45.86 42.52
CA SER A 206 5.62 47.16 41.87
C SER A 206 4.28 47.81 41.61
N ASN A 207 4.06 48.85 42.39
CA ASN A 207 3.03 49.85 42.32
C ASN A 207 3.24 50.68 41.04
N LYS A 208 2.18 50.94 40.25
CA LYS A 208 2.18 52.09 39.33
C LYS A 208 0.77 52.65 39.14
N SER A 209 0.60 53.81 39.75
CA SER A 209 -0.44 54.81 39.55
C SER A 209 -0.24 55.62 38.26
N SER A 210 -1.35 56.17 37.74
CA SER A 210 -1.51 57.25 36.73
C SER A 210 -1.01 56.91 35.30
N SER A 211 -1.74 57.21 34.23
CA SER A 211 -2.77 58.24 33.99
C SER A 211 -3.93 57.71 33.14
#